data_AF-A0A2V5P1D8-F1
#
_entry.id   AF-A0A2V5P1D8-F1
#
_cell.length_a   1.000
_cell.length_b   1.000
_cell.length_c   1.000
_cell.angle_alpha   90.00
_cell.angle_beta   90.00
_cell.angle_gamma   90.00
#
_symmetry.space_group_name_H-M   'P 1'
#
loop_
_entity.id
_entity.type
_entity.pdbx_description
1 polymer ?
#
loop_
_entity_poly.entity_id
_entity_poly.type
_entity_poly.pdbx_seq_one_letter_code
_entity_poly.pdbx_strand_id
1 'polypeptide(L)'
;MPTNEILYAVNPDYQPVFFYVKAPVRYVSYVENLPHDAHYFLVRVEEESEALTARKWAPLRARPIARVHDYSNREMVLCKVASDNED
;
A
#
# COMPACT_ATOMS: atom_id res chain seq x y z
N MET A 1 -10.66 1.48 2.39
CA MET A 1 -10.17 0.27 3.09
C MET A 1 -10.85 0.17 4.45
N PRO A 2 -11.09 -1.04 4.97
CA PRO A 2 -11.70 -1.25 6.28
C PRO A 2 -10.84 -0.65 7.42
N THR A 3 -11.47 -0.21 8.52
CA THR A 3 -10.75 0.41 9.67
C THR A 3 -10.01 -0.59 10.55
N ASN A 4 -10.32 -1.88 10.44
CA ASN A 4 -9.66 -2.98 11.14
C ASN A 4 -8.44 -3.54 10.39
N GLU A 5 -8.16 -3.04 9.19
CA GLU A 5 -7.03 -3.47 8.36
C GLU A 5 -5.81 -2.58 8.59
N ILE A 6 -4.61 -3.11 8.40
CA ILE A 6 -3.37 -2.34 8.51
C ILE A 6 -3.03 -1.75 7.14
N LEU A 7 -2.75 -0.44 7.10
CA LEU A 7 -2.13 0.18 5.94
C LEU A 7 -0.62 0.19 6.11
N TYR A 8 0.08 -0.52 5.22
CA TYR A 8 1.54 -0.42 5.13
C TYR A 8 1.95 0.72 4.21
N ALA A 9 2.56 1.76 4.76
CA ALA A 9 3.11 2.87 4.00
C ALA A 9 4.59 2.60 3.68
N VAL A 10 4.90 2.39 2.40
CA VAL A 10 6.25 2.10 1.91
C VAL A 10 6.94 3.40 1.56
N ASN A 11 8.05 3.68 2.23
CA ASN A 11 8.89 4.86 2.06
C ASN A 11 8.09 6.16 1.77
N PRO A 12 7.07 6.49 2.58
CA PRO A 12 6.15 7.53 2.18
C PRO A 12 6.74 8.93 2.32
N ASP A 13 7.94 9.09 2.88
CA ASP A 13 8.41 10.34 3.50
C ASP A 13 7.45 10.81 4.61
N TYR A 14 7.66 12.02 5.15
CA TYR A 14 6.69 12.64 6.04
C TYR A 14 5.43 13.04 5.27
N GLN A 15 4.29 12.40 5.57
CA GLN A 15 3.03 12.69 4.88
C GLN A 15 1.89 13.04 5.85
N PRO A 16 1.43 14.30 5.85
CA PRO A 16 0.28 14.73 6.63
C PRO A 16 -1.02 13.98 6.28
N VAL A 17 -1.12 13.37 5.10
CA VAL A 17 -2.33 12.63 4.69
C VAL A 17 -2.65 11.47 5.64
N PHE A 18 -1.65 10.90 6.32
CA PHE A 18 -1.86 9.80 7.26
C PHE A 18 -2.61 10.21 8.53
N PHE A 19 -2.64 11.51 8.89
CA PHE A 19 -3.44 11.98 10.04
C PHE A 19 -4.94 11.74 9.85
N TYR A 20 -5.39 11.59 8.61
CA TYR A 20 -6.80 11.38 8.27
C TYR A 20 -7.13 9.91 7.99
N VAL A 21 -6.14 9.02 8.02
CA VAL A 21 -6.36 7.58 7.84
C VAL A 21 -6.86 7.00 9.16
N LYS A 22 -8.09 6.48 9.14
CA LYS A 22 -8.72 5.87 10.32
C LYS A 22 -8.15 4.50 10.71
N ALA A 23 -7.55 3.81 9.74
CA ALA A 23 -6.96 2.50 9.97
C ALA A 23 -5.54 2.64 10.54
N PRO A 24 -5.04 1.65 11.30
CA PRO A 24 -3.65 1.65 11.76
C PRO A 24 -2.66 1.75 10.58
N VAL A 25 -1.72 2.68 10.67
CA VAL A 25 -0.66 2.85 9.67
C VAL A 25 0.65 2.28 10.21
N ARG A 26 1.31 1.43 9.41
CA ARG A 26 2.66 0.93 9.68
C ARG A 26 3.61 1.38 8.58
N TYR A 27 4.78 1.84 8.97
CA TYR A 27 5.79 2.35 8.05
C TYR A 27 6.81 1.25 7.74
N VAL A 28 7.17 1.11 6.47
CA VAL A 28 8.23 0.21 6.00
C VAL A 28 9.11 0.93 4.98
N SER A 29 10.39 0.57 4.91
CA SER A 29 11.36 1.30 4.08
C SER A 29 11.31 0.89 2.60
N TYR A 30 11.03 -0.38 2.30
CA TYR A 30 11.06 -0.90 0.93
C TYR A 30 9.90 -1.88 0.69
N VAL A 31 9.54 -2.09 -0.57
CA VAL A 31 8.53 -3.06 -1.00
C VAL A 31 8.86 -4.46 -0.47
N GLU A 32 10.14 -4.83 -0.45
CA GLU A 32 10.63 -6.09 0.11
C GLU A 32 10.34 -6.27 1.61
N ASN A 33 10.16 -5.19 2.37
CA ASN A 33 9.81 -5.25 3.79
C ASN A 33 8.31 -5.39 4.06
N LEU A 34 7.45 -5.30 3.04
CA LEU A 34 6.03 -5.60 3.20
C LEU A 34 5.84 -7.06 3.67
N PRO A 35 5.01 -7.31 4.69
CA PRO A 35 4.79 -8.67 5.14
C PRO A 35 3.93 -9.46 4.13
N HIS A 36 4.05 -10.78 4.15
CA HIS A 36 3.35 -11.67 3.22
C HIS A 36 1.82 -11.61 3.35
N ASP A 37 1.31 -11.24 4.52
CA ASP A 37 -0.11 -11.09 4.84
C ASP A 37 -0.61 -9.64 4.68
N ALA A 38 0.18 -8.76 4.06
CA ALA A 38 -0.26 -7.39 3.79
C ALA A 38 -1.43 -7.36 2.80
N HIS A 39 -2.60 -6.90 3.26
CA HIS A 39 -3.76 -6.70 2.40
C HIS A 39 -3.79 -5.34 1.71
N TYR A 40 -3.29 -4.30 2.39
CA TYR A 40 -3.29 -2.93 1.90
C TYR A 40 -1.92 -2.30 2.08
N PHE A 41 -1.41 -1.69 1.02
CA PHE A 41 -0.17 -0.95 1.08
C PHE A 41 -0.23 0.29 0.17
N LEU A 42 0.49 1.32 0.57
CA LEU A 42 0.64 2.57 -0.14
C LEU A 42 2.11 2.70 -0.56
N VAL A 43 2.35 2.82 -1.86
CA VAL A 43 3.68 2.98 -2.45
C VAL A 43 3.77 4.27 -3.24
N ARG A 44 4.98 4.71 -3.51
CA ARG A 44 5.25 5.74 -4.51
C ARG A 44 4.97 5.21 -5.92
N VAL A 45 4.58 6.08 -6.85
CA VAL A 45 4.28 5.66 -8.24
C VAL A 45 5.52 5.03 -8.91
N GLU A 46 6.71 5.47 -8.53
CA GLU A 46 7.99 4.93 -9.00
C GLU A 46 8.20 3.46 -8.57
N GLU A 47 7.60 3.04 -7.46
CA GLU A 47 7.69 1.68 -6.90
C GLU A 47 6.49 0.80 -7.31
N GLU A 48 5.51 1.33 -8.04
CA GLU A 48 4.26 0.62 -8.37
C GLU A 48 4.53 -0.70 -9.08
N SER A 49 5.39 -0.72 -10.10
CA SER A 49 5.69 -1.91 -10.88
C SER A 49 6.32 -3.03 -10.03
N GLU A 50 7.30 -2.67 -9.19
CA GLU A 50 7.93 -3.61 -8.26
C GLU A 50 6.90 -4.16 -7.27
N ALA A 51 6.10 -3.27 -6.68
CA ALA A 51 5.11 -3.64 -5.69
C ALA A 51 3.99 -4.52 -6.26
N LEU A 52 3.55 -4.29 -7.50
CA LEU A 52 2.51 -5.12 -8.13
C LEU A 52 3.02 -6.49 -8.57
N THR A 53 4.29 -6.59 -8.95
CA THR A 53 4.90 -7.82 -9.49
C THR A 53 5.68 -8.64 -8.46
N ALA A 54 5.72 -8.19 -7.22
CA ALA A 54 6.47 -8.85 -6.16
C ALA A 54 6.02 -10.31 -5.97
N ARG A 55 6.97 -11.25 -6.06
CA ARG A 55 6.71 -12.70 -5.95
C ARG A 55 6.05 -13.10 -4.64
N LYS A 56 6.23 -12.30 -3.58
CA LYS A 56 5.66 -12.54 -2.25
C LYS A 56 4.13 -12.62 -2.23
N TRP A 57 3.46 -12.06 -3.24
CA TRP A 57 2.01 -12.11 -3.36
C TRP A 57 1.50 -13.45 -3.84
N ALA A 58 2.32 -14.26 -4.52
CA ALA A 58 1.85 -15.53 -5.07
C ALA A 58 1.25 -16.45 -3.99
N PRO A 59 0.09 -17.09 -4.25
CA PRO A 59 -0.66 -17.14 -5.52
C PRO A 59 -1.59 -15.94 -5.77
N LEU A 60 -1.74 -15.05 -4.79
CA LEU A 60 -2.55 -13.83 -4.88
C LEU A 60 -1.89 -12.79 -5.80
N ARG A 61 -2.62 -11.70 -6.05
CA ARG A 61 -2.14 -10.59 -6.87
C ARG A 61 -2.42 -9.26 -6.19
N ALA A 62 -1.42 -8.37 -6.20
CA ALA A 62 -1.62 -6.97 -5.88
C ALA A 62 -2.27 -6.26 -7.07
N ARG A 63 -3.15 -5.30 -6.79
CA ARG A 63 -3.77 -4.40 -7.78
C ARG A 63 -3.88 -2.98 -7.22
N PRO A 64 -3.71 -1.94 -8.06
CA PRO A 64 -3.99 -0.57 -7.64
C PRO A 64 -5.50 -0.38 -7.47
N ILE A 65 -5.90 0.33 -6.41
CA ILE A 65 -7.31 0.62 -6.10
C ILE A 65 -7.59 2.12 -5.96
N ALA A 66 -6.58 2.94 -5.70
CA ALA A 66 -6.69 4.40 -5.73
C ALA A 66 -5.33 5.06 -6.00
N ARG A 67 -5.37 6.27 -6.56
CA ARG A 67 -4.21 7.16 -6.67
C ARG A 67 -4.48 8.39 -5.82
N VAL A 68 -3.49 8.79 -5.03
CA VAL A 68 -3.58 9.94 -4.13
C VAL A 68 -2.35 10.81 -4.31
N HIS A 69 -2.52 12.12 -4.16
CA HIS A 69 -1.39 13.04 -4.15
C HIS A 69 -1.02 13.35 -2.71
N ASP A 70 0.28 13.38 -2.48
CA ASP A 70 0.86 13.78 -1.21
C ASP A 70 0.88 15.33 -1.10
N TYR A 71 1.30 15.89 0.05
CA TYR A 71 1.32 17.35 0.21
C TYR A 71 2.32 18.06 -0.74
N SER A 72 3.36 17.34 -1.16
CA SER A 72 4.36 17.82 -2.13
C SER A 72 3.91 17.60 -3.58
N ASN A 73 2.64 17.23 -3.79
CA ASN A 73 2.04 16.91 -5.07
C ASN A 73 2.71 15.72 -5.81
N ARG A 74 3.36 14.82 -5.07
CA ARG A 74 3.88 13.56 -5.59
C ARG A 74 2.80 12.49 -5.51
N GLU A 75 2.67 11.70 -6.56
CA GLU A 75 1.66 10.64 -6.63
C GLU A 75 2.05 9.43 -5.77
N MET A 76 1.06 8.89 -5.08
CA MET A 76 1.13 7.63 -4.35
C MET A 76 -0.01 6.72 -4.81
N VAL A 77 0.25 5.42 -4.81
CA VAL A 77 -0.69 4.41 -5.28
C VAL A 77 -1.08 3.52 -4.11
N LEU A 78 -2.37 3.51 -3.80
CA LEU A 78 -2.95 2.58 -2.84
C LEU A 78 -3.25 1.28 -3.56
N CYS A 79 -2.63 0.21 -3.08
CA CYS A 79 -2.77 -1.13 -3.62
C CYS A 79 -3.50 -2.03 -2.63
N LYS A 80 -4.19 -3.01 -3.19
CA LYS A 80 -4.80 -4.12 -2.47
C LYS A 80 -4.23 -5.43 -2.98
N VAL A 81 -3.85 -6.32 -2.07
CA VAL A 81 -3.60 -7.73 -2.41
C VAL A 81 -4.94 -8.45 -2.36
N ALA A 82 -5.37 -9.02 -3.49
CA ALA A 82 -6.62 -9.76 -3.57
C ALA A 82 -6.55 -10.95 -2.61
N SER A 83 -7.38 -10.95 -1.56
CA SER A 83 -7.68 -12.14 -0.80
C SER A 83 -8.77 -12.92 -1.53
N ASP A 84 -8.78 -14.25 -1.40
CA ASP A 84 -9.68 -15.20 -2.09
C ASP A 84 -11.19 -14.98 -1.82
N ASN A 85 -11.54 -13.96 -1.04
CA ASN A 85 -12.90 -13.56 -0.72
C ASN A 85 -13.11 -12.08 -1.11
N GLU A 86 -13.50 -11.85 -2.36
CA GLU A 86 -14.28 -10.67 -2.74
C GLU A 86 -15.06 -10.99 -4.01
N ASP A 87 -16.37 -11.21 -3.82
CA ASP A 87 -17.43 -11.34 -4.84
C ASP A 87 -17.50 -10.11 -5.77
#